data_AF-A0A1N6P965-F1
#
_entry.id   AF-A0A1N6P965-F1
#
_cell.length_a   1.000
_cell.length_b   1.000
_cell.length_c   1.000
_cell.angle_alpha   90.00
_cell.angle_beta   90.00
_cell.angle_gamma   90.00
#
_symmetry.space_group_name_H-M   'P 1'
#
loop_
_entity.id
_entity.type
_entity.pdbx_description
1 polymer ?
#
loop_
_entity_poly.entity_id
_entity_poly.type
_entity_poly.pdbx_seq_one_letter_code
_entity_poly.pdbx_strand_id
1 'polypeptide(L)'
;MKVIPLLDQPISQAEFAQLIGVSEARVSQLVSEGVIARGDTASAWLLGYCERLRDQAAGRAGAEAGGLDLVQERAALAREQRIGQAIKNQVARREFAAVGLLADVLARAASAVVDRFDQLEGTLRKAVPDLPDEAKVAVLQVVAHARNEWIRGTERLVAEEVDAMMAAEEELQQEEDDRWAGLPDATGHES
;
A
#
# COMPACT_ATOMS: atom_id res chain seq x y z
N MET A 1 -55.35 29.59 -2.85
CA MET A 1 -55.69 28.22 -3.29
C MET A 1 -54.99 27.26 -2.35
N LYS A 2 -55.71 26.37 -1.66
CA LYS A 2 -55.07 25.42 -0.74
C LYS A 2 -54.40 24.33 -1.60
N VAL A 3 -53.10 24.13 -1.44
CA VAL A 3 -52.29 23.21 -2.27
C VAL A 3 -52.42 21.76 -1.78
N ILE A 4 -52.71 21.61 -0.48
CA ILE A 4 -52.81 20.31 0.21
C ILE A 4 -53.82 19.35 -0.48
N PRO A 5 -55.04 19.75 -0.86
CA PRO A 5 -56.00 18.84 -1.51
C PRO A 5 -55.60 18.38 -2.93
N LEU A 6 -54.69 19.10 -3.61
CA LEU A 6 -54.20 18.72 -4.93
C LEU A 6 -53.12 17.65 -4.84
N LEU A 7 -52.38 17.59 -3.72
CA LEU A 7 -51.33 16.61 -3.51
C LEU A 7 -51.86 15.21 -3.20
N ASP A 8 -53.13 15.11 -2.80
CA ASP A 8 -53.83 13.84 -2.54
C ASP A 8 -54.41 13.20 -3.81
N GLN A 9 -54.22 13.82 -4.99
CA GLN A 9 -54.61 13.25 -6.27
C GLN A 9 -53.45 12.46 -6.89
N PRO A 10 -53.75 11.40 -7.66
CA PRO A 10 -52.75 10.71 -8.47
C PRO A 10 -52.12 11.67 -9.46
N ILE A 11 -50.80 11.57 -9.65
CA ILE A 11 -50.03 12.46 -10.53
C ILE A 11 -49.36 11.66 -11.66
N SER A 12 -49.26 12.24 -12.85
CA SER A 12 -48.49 11.63 -13.94
C SER A 12 -46.98 11.80 -13.76
N GLN A 13 -46.19 10.96 -14.43
CA GLN A 13 -44.72 11.08 -14.40
C GLN A 13 -44.23 12.42 -14.96
N ALA A 14 -44.87 12.91 -16.03
CA ALA A 14 -44.55 14.19 -16.64
C ALA A 14 -44.84 15.38 -15.71
N GLU A 15 -45.99 15.37 -15.02
CA GLU A 15 -46.34 16.42 -14.06
C GLU A 15 -45.43 16.40 -12.83
N PHE A 16 -45.12 15.20 -12.33
CA PHE A 16 -44.19 15.07 -11.21
C PHE A 16 -42.77 15.49 -11.57
N ALA A 17 -42.31 15.17 -12.79
CA ALA A 17 -41.00 15.60 -13.29
C ALA A 17 -40.88 17.13 -13.28
N GLN A 18 -41.92 17.83 -13.72
CA GLN A 18 -41.99 19.30 -13.65
C GLN A 18 -42.01 19.80 -12.21
N LEU A 19 -42.77 19.14 -11.33
CA LEU A 19 -42.90 19.52 -9.92
C LEU A 19 -41.56 19.51 -9.18
N ILE A 20 -40.72 18.49 -9.38
CA ILE A 20 -39.44 18.35 -8.69
C ILE A 20 -38.24 18.84 -9.53
N GLY A 21 -38.48 19.35 -10.74
CA GLY A 21 -37.45 19.93 -11.60
C GLY A 21 -36.47 18.93 -12.21
N VAL A 22 -36.94 17.75 -12.60
CA VAL A 22 -36.14 16.69 -13.26
C VAL A 22 -36.72 16.27 -14.61
N SER A 23 -36.02 15.42 -15.36
CA SER A 23 -36.56 14.85 -16.59
C SER A 23 -37.60 13.75 -16.31
N GLU A 24 -38.56 13.56 -17.21
CA GLU A 24 -39.52 12.46 -17.10
C GLU A 24 -38.84 11.08 -17.10
N ALA A 25 -37.76 10.92 -17.88
CA ALA A 25 -36.92 9.73 -17.86
C ALA A 25 -36.38 9.41 -16.45
N ARG A 26 -36.04 10.44 -15.67
CA ARG A 26 -35.59 10.26 -14.28
C ARG A 26 -36.72 9.79 -13.35
N VAL A 27 -37.95 10.23 -13.59
CA VAL A 27 -39.13 9.76 -12.85
C VAL A 27 -39.47 8.32 -13.22
N SER A 28 -39.38 7.96 -14.51
CA SER A 28 -39.52 6.57 -14.95
C SER A 28 -38.51 5.65 -14.28
N GLN A 29 -37.26 6.10 -14.16
CA GLN A 29 -36.22 5.39 -13.43
C GLN A 29 -36.57 5.22 -11.94
N LEU A 30 -37.01 6.28 -11.26
CA LEU A 30 -37.47 6.23 -9.86
C LEU A 30 -38.58 5.19 -9.63
N VAL A 31 -39.51 5.07 -10.58
CA VAL A 31 -40.57 4.04 -10.54
C VAL A 31 -39.98 2.64 -10.72
N SER A 32 -39.04 2.47 -11.67
CA SER A 32 -38.39 1.17 -11.90
C SER A 32 -37.51 0.71 -10.74
N GLU A 33 -36.91 1.65 -10.02
CA GLU A 33 -36.10 1.43 -8.82
C GLU A 33 -36.97 1.18 -7.57
N GLY A 34 -38.30 1.26 -7.68
CA GLY A 34 -39.24 1.02 -6.57
C GLY A 34 -39.29 2.14 -5.54
N VAL A 35 -38.66 3.29 -5.80
CA VAL A 35 -38.64 4.44 -4.87
C VAL A 35 -40.03 5.08 -4.74
N ILE A 36 -40.81 5.05 -5.83
CA ILE A 36 -42.18 5.58 -5.89
C ILE A 36 -43.06 4.60 -6.69
N ALA A 37 -44.32 4.40 -6.29
CA ALA A 37 -45.21 3.43 -6.94
C ALA A 37 -46.16 4.08 -7.95
N ARG A 38 -46.35 3.43 -9.11
CA ARG A 38 -47.22 3.98 -10.17
C ARG A 38 -48.67 4.07 -9.68
N GLY A 39 -49.29 5.23 -9.87
CA GLY A 39 -50.69 5.48 -9.50
C GLY A 39 -50.88 6.08 -8.10
N ASP A 40 -49.80 6.25 -7.34
CA ASP A 40 -49.83 6.95 -6.06
C ASP A 40 -50.05 8.45 -6.21
N THR A 41 -50.36 9.09 -5.07
CA THR A 41 -50.59 10.52 -4.97
C THR A 41 -49.28 11.31 -5.06
N ALA A 42 -49.37 12.58 -5.46
CA ALA A 42 -48.21 13.47 -5.50
C ALA A 42 -47.52 13.60 -4.12
N SER A 43 -48.30 13.57 -3.04
CA SER A 43 -47.79 13.57 -1.67
C SER A 43 -46.92 12.35 -1.36
N ALA A 44 -47.40 11.15 -1.72
CA ALA A 44 -46.66 9.91 -1.52
C ALA A 44 -45.35 9.89 -2.34
N TRP A 45 -45.40 10.33 -3.59
CA TRP A 45 -44.21 10.43 -4.44
C TRP A 45 -43.17 11.43 -3.91
N LEU A 46 -43.62 12.58 -3.37
CA LEU A 46 -42.72 13.55 -2.73
C LEU A 46 -42.03 12.96 -1.50
N LEU A 47 -42.76 12.23 -0.65
CA LEU A 47 -42.18 11.60 0.53
C LEU A 47 -41.12 10.56 0.16
N GLY A 48 -41.43 9.66 -0.76
CA GLY A 48 -40.47 8.65 -1.24
C GLY A 48 -39.23 9.27 -1.90
N TYR A 49 -39.41 10.32 -2.70
CA TYR A 49 -38.30 11.07 -3.28
C TYR A 49 -37.42 11.74 -2.21
N CYS A 50 -38.02 12.40 -1.22
CA CYS A 50 -37.31 13.04 -0.12
C CYS A 50 -36.58 12.05 0.79
N GLU A 51 -37.15 10.85 1.00
CA GLU A 51 -36.51 9.77 1.75
C GLU A 51 -35.26 9.28 1.03
N ARG A 52 -35.34 9.02 -0.28
CA ARG A 52 -34.18 8.68 -1.10
C ARG A 52 -33.07 9.73 -1.04
N LEU A 53 -33.40 11.03 -1.09
CA LEU A 53 -32.41 12.09 -0.99
C LEU A 53 -31.72 12.12 0.38
N ARG A 54 -32.46 11.85 1.46
CA ARG A 54 -31.90 11.74 2.80
C ARG A 54 -30.95 10.55 2.92
N ASP A 55 -31.28 9.41 2.32
CA ASP A 55 -30.40 8.24 2.31
C ASP A 55 -29.16 8.42 1.44
N GLN A 56 -29.28 9.13 0.31
CA GLN A 56 -28.13 9.53 -0.50
C GLN A 56 -27.19 10.47 0.27
N ALA A 57 -27.75 11.50 0.92
CA ALA A 57 -26.98 12.45 1.71
C ALA A 57 -26.31 11.78 2.93
N ALA A 58 -26.95 10.77 3.51
CA ALA A 58 -26.38 9.96 4.60
C ALA A 58 -25.37 8.90 4.12
N GLY A 59 -25.13 8.78 2.80
CA GLY A 59 -24.22 7.80 2.23
C GLY A 59 -24.73 6.36 2.25
N ARG A 60 -26.02 6.13 2.55
CA ARG A 60 -26.64 4.78 2.64
C ARG A 60 -27.13 4.25 1.29
N ALA A 61 -27.33 5.11 0.31
CA ALA A 61 -27.82 4.73 -1.02
C ALA A 61 -26.81 3.95 -1.90
N GLY A 62 -25.61 3.65 -1.39
CA GLY A 62 -24.67 2.73 -2.04
C GLY A 62 -24.84 1.26 -1.63
N ALA A 63 -25.68 0.97 -0.63
CA ALA A 63 -25.79 -0.38 -0.06
C ALA A 63 -26.81 -1.29 -0.76
N GLU A 64 -27.85 -0.73 -1.40
CA GLU A 64 -28.91 -1.50 -2.05
C GLU A 64 -28.99 -1.16 -3.54
N ALA A 65 -28.99 -2.20 -4.38
CA ALA A 65 -28.92 -2.20 -5.84
C ALA A 65 -27.51 -1.94 -6.46
N GLY A 66 -26.60 -2.89 -6.27
CA GLY A 66 -25.47 -3.13 -7.19
C GLY A 66 -24.31 -2.12 -7.15
N GLY A 67 -24.40 -1.10 -6.30
CA GLY A 67 -23.33 -0.13 -6.03
C GLY A 67 -22.40 -0.56 -4.90
N LEU A 68 -22.13 -1.87 -4.78
CA LEU A 68 -21.14 -2.35 -3.82
C LEU A 68 -19.79 -1.71 -4.16
N ASP A 69 -19.11 -1.30 -3.10
CA ASP A 69 -17.66 -1.32 -2.98
C ASP A 69 -16.88 -0.01 -3.18
N LEU A 70 -17.42 1.09 -3.73
CA LEU A 70 -16.57 2.28 -3.93
C LEU A 70 -16.11 2.99 -2.65
N VAL A 71 -16.95 3.01 -1.61
CA VAL A 71 -16.60 3.64 -0.32
C VAL A 71 -15.67 2.72 0.48
N GLN A 72 -15.91 1.40 0.44
CA GLN A 72 -15.09 0.41 1.11
C GLN A 72 -13.71 0.26 0.44
N GLU A 73 -13.66 0.17 -0.90
CA GLU A 73 -12.41 0.19 -1.67
C GLU A 73 -11.62 1.48 -1.47
N ARG A 74 -12.28 2.64 -1.40
CA ARG A 74 -11.59 3.90 -1.09
C ARG A 74 -11.03 3.92 0.33
N ALA A 75 -11.75 3.35 1.29
CA ALA A 75 -11.26 3.24 2.66
C ALA A 75 -10.08 2.26 2.75
N ALA A 76 -10.12 1.14 2.02
CA ALA A 76 -9.01 0.19 1.91
C ALA A 76 -7.78 0.84 1.25
N LEU A 77 -7.96 1.49 0.10
CA LEU A 77 -6.92 2.23 -0.60
C LEU A 77 -6.30 3.32 0.29
N ALA A 78 -7.10 4.05 1.06
CA ALA A 78 -6.60 5.07 1.98
C ALA A 78 -5.76 4.48 3.12
N ARG A 79 -6.11 3.28 3.62
CA ARG A 79 -5.29 2.54 4.61
C ARG A 79 -3.95 2.13 4.00
N GLU A 80 -3.96 1.52 2.81
CA GLU A 80 -2.75 1.11 2.10
C GLU A 80 -1.83 2.29 1.79
N GLN A 81 -2.39 3.41 1.32
CA GLN A 81 -1.63 4.64 1.07
C GLN A 81 -0.99 5.18 2.34
N ARG A 82 -1.67 5.11 3.49
CA ARG A 82 -1.12 5.55 4.77
C ARG A 82 0.05 4.66 5.22
N ILE A 83 -0.06 3.35 5.04
CA ILE A 83 1.02 2.38 5.34
C ILE A 83 2.22 2.66 4.44
N GLY A 84 2.01 2.77 3.12
CA GLY A 84 3.08 3.10 2.18
C GLY A 84 3.76 4.43 2.49
N GLN A 85 3.01 5.44 2.93
CA GLN A 85 3.58 6.72 3.37
C GLN A 85 4.37 6.59 4.67
N ALA A 86 3.93 5.76 5.62
CA ALA A 86 4.65 5.49 6.85
C ALA A 86 6.02 4.85 6.58
N ILE A 87 6.09 3.85 5.68
CA ILE A 87 7.34 3.22 5.24
C ILE A 87 8.27 4.26 4.60
N LYS A 88 7.77 5.08 3.67
CA LYS A 88 8.56 6.16 3.05
C LYS A 88 9.11 7.14 4.09
N ASN A 89 8.34 7.47 5.12
CA ASN A 89 8.77 8.34 6.20
C ASN A 89 9.86 7.68 7.06
N GLN A 90 9.74 6.39 7.38
CA GLN A 90 10.75 5.65 8.12
C GLN A 90 12.07 5.56 7.35
N VAL A 91 12.01 5.32 6.03
CA VAL A 91 13.18 5.37 5.15
C VAL A 91 13.80 6.78 5.14
N ALA A 92 12.98 7.83 5.00
CA ALA A 92 13.46 9.21 5.04
C ALA A 92 14.09 9.60 6.39
N ARG A 93 13.62 8.99 7.49
CA ARG A 93 14.17 9.14 8.85
C ARG A 93 15.42 8.30 9.10
N ARG A 94 15.84 7.46 8.14
CA ARG A 94 16.94 6.50 8.28
C ARG A 94 16.68 5.42 9.32
N GLU A 95 15.42 5.19 9.68
CA GLU A 95 15.01 4.09 10.56
C GLU A 95 14.97 2.76 9.78
N PHE A 96 14.75 2.83 8.46
CA PHE A 96 14.85 1.71 7.54
C PHE A 96 15.84 2.04 6.41
N ALA A 97 16.86 1.20 6.24
CA ALA A 97 17.71 1.21 5.06
C ALA A 97 17.32 0.01 4.17
N ALA A 98 17.11 0.25 2.88
CA ALA A 98 16.85 -0.84 1.95
C ALA A 98 18.05 -1.80 1.94
N VAL A 99 17.82 -3.07 2.25
CA VAL A 99 18.87 -4.10 2.37
C VAL A 99 19.77 -4.15 1.13
N GLY A 100 19.16 -4.09 -0.05
CA GLY A 100 19.90 -4.04 -1.32
C GLY A 100 20.85 -2.84 -1.42
N LEU A 101 20.48 -1.67 -0.88
CA LEU A 101 21.36 -0.50 -0.86
C LEU A 101 22.54 -0.68 0.09
N LEU A 102 22.31 -1.28 1.27
CA LEU A 102 23.39 -1.58 2.22
C LEU A 102 24.38 -2.60 1.65
N ALA A 103 23.86 -3.68 1.06
CA ALA A 103 24.67 -4.70 0.39
C ALA A 103 25.50 -4.09 -0.75
N ASP A 104 24.88 -3.26 -1.61
CA ASP A 104 25.59 -2.57 -2.70
C ASP A 104 26.70 -1.64 -2.20
N VAL A 105 26.44 -0.87 -1.14
CA VAL A 105 27.43 0.04 -0.56
C VAL A 105 28.60 -0.75 0.03
N LEU A 106 28.32 -1.83 0.76
CA LEU A 106 29.34 -2.68 1.37
C LEU A 106 30.18 -3.39 0.30
N ALA A 107 29.55 -3.93 -0.75
CA ALA A 107 30.25 -4.53 -1.88
C ALA A 107 31.19 -3.53 -2.56
N ARG A 108 30.70 -2.31 -2.86
CA ARG A 108 31.53 -1.24 -3.44
C ARG A 108 32.70 -0.85 -2.53
N ALA A 109 32.46 -0.76 -1.22
CA ALA A 109 33.51 -0.45 -0.26
C ALA A 109 34.57 -1.56 -0.19
N ALA A 110 34.15 -2.83 -0.17
CA ALA A 110 35.05 -3.97 -0.18
C ALA A 110 35.90 -4.05 -1.47
N SER A 111 35.30 -3.84 -2.64
CA SER A 111 36.02 -3.79 -3.92
C SER A 111 37.09 -2.70 -3.95
N ALA A 112 36.79 -1.50 -3.43
CA ALA A 112 37.76 -0.41 -3.40
C ALA A 112 39.01 -0.73 -2.55
N VAL A 113 38.85 -1.52 -1.48
CA VAL A 113 39.98 -1.98 -0.64
C VAL A 113 40.81 -3.03 -1.38
N VAL A 114 40.14 -3.98 -2.04
CA VAL A 114 40.80 -5.03 -2.87
C VAL A 114 41.64 -4.40 -3.97
N ASP A 115 41.09 -3.42 -4.70
CA ASP A 115 41.81 -2.69 -5.76
C ASP A 115 43.08 -2.01 -5.22
N ARG A 116 43.04 -1.50 -3.98
CA ARG A 116 44.19 -0.86 -3.35
C ARG A 116 45.29 -1.86 -3.01
N PHE A 117 44.93 -3.06 -2.58
CA PHE A 117 45.90 -4.13 -2.34
C PHE A 117 46.57 -4.60 -3.63
N ASP A 118 45.81 -4.72 -4.72
CA ASP A 118 46.35 -5.14 -6.02
C ASP A 118 47.32 -4.10 -6.60
N GLN A 119 47.08 -2.80 -6.34
CA GLN A 119 48.00 -1.73 -6.74
C GLN A 119 49.30 -1.67 -5.91
N LEU A 120 49.32 -2.29 -4.72
CA LEU A 120 50.42 -2.16 -3.76
C LEU A 120 51.75 -2.64 -4.35
N GLU A 121 51.75 -3.71 -5.15
CA GLU A 121 52.98 -4.21 -5.79
C GLU A 121 53.65 -3.13 -6.66
N GLY A 122 52.85 -2.45 -7.49
CA GLY A 122 53.32 -1.40 -8.38
C GLY A 122 53.86 -0.20 -7.60
N THR A 123 53.23 0.15 -6.48
CA THR A 123 53.71 1.19 -5.57
C THR A 123 55.01 0.79 -4.88
N LEU A 124 55.09 -0.46 -4.40
CA LEU A 124 56.27 -0.99 -3.70
C LEU A 124 57.50 -0.97 -4.60
N ARG A 125 57.36 -1.41 -5.86
CA ARG A 125 58.45 -1.39 -6.86
C ARG A 125 58.97 0.02 -7.17
N LYS A 126 58.09 1.03 -7.10
CA LYS A 126 58.47 2.43 -7.33
C LYS A 126 59.10 3.08 -6.10
N ALA A 127 58.57 2.79 -4.91
CA ALA A 127 59.02 3.41 -3.66
C ALA A 127 60.31 2.80 -3.13
N VAL A 128 60.53 1.50 -3.35
CA VAL A 128 61.72 0.77 -2.89
C VAL A 128 62.25 -0.10 -4.05
N PRO A 129 63.02 0.48 -5.00
CA PRO A 129 63.49 -0.22 -6.19
C PRO A 129 64.44 -1.38 -5.90
N ASP A 130 65.23 -1.27 -4.83
CA ASP A 130 66.27 -2.22 -4.45
C ASP A 130 65.78 -3.26 -3.40
N LEU A 131 64.47 -3.45 -3.29
CA LEU A 131 63.90 -4.43 -2.38
C LEU A 131 64.29 -5.85 -2.84
N PRO A 132 64.89 -6.70 -1.98
CA PRO A 132 65.21 -8.08 -2.33
C PRO A 132 63.98 -8.86 -2.78
N ASP A 133 64.14 -9.72 -3.78
CA ASP A 133 63.02 -10.49 -4.36
C ASP A 133 62.35 -11.39 -3.32
N GLU A 134 63.09 -12.00 -2.39
CA GLU A 134 62.49 -12.82 -1.33
C GLU A 134 61.60 -11.98 -0.39
N ALA A 135 62.03 -10.76 -0.06
CA ALA A 135 61.25 -9.84 0.76
C ALA A 135 60.00 -9.35 0.02
N LYS A 136 60.12 -9.07 -1.28
CA LYS A 136 58.99 -8.69 -2.14
C LYS A 136 57.96 -9.81 -2.21
N VAL A 137 58.39 -11.05 -2.42
CA VAL A 137 57.51 -12.23 -2.45
C VAL A 137 56.79 -12.40 -1.12
N ALA A 138 57.50 -12.29 0.00
CA ALA A 138 56.90 -12.42 1.34
C ALA A 138 55.81 -11.37 1.59
N VAL A 139 56.06 -10.10 1.22
CA VAL A 139 55.06 -9.02 1.36
C VAL A 139 53.83 -9.29 0.49
N LEU A 140 54.03 -9.65 -0.78
CA LEU A 140 52.91 -9.93 -1.68
C LEU A 140 52.08 -11.12 -1.25
N GLN A 141 52.70 -12.15 -0.67
CA GLN A 141 51.99 -13.30 -0.10
C GLN A 141 51.10 -12.91 1.08
N VAL A 142 51.62 -12.09 2.00
CA VAL A 142 50.84 -11.59 3.15
C VAL A 142 49.66 -10.73 2.68
N VAL A 143 49.89 -9.85 1.71
CA VAL A 143 48.85 -8.99 1.13
C VAL A 143 47.78 -9.82 0.42
N ALA A 144 48.18 -10.81 -0.38
CA ALA A 144 47.25 -11.71 -1.05
C ALA A 144 46.41 -12.52 -0.03
N HIS A 145 47.05 -12.99 1.05
CA HIS A 145 46.34 -13.68 2.12
C HIS A 145 45.31 -12.76 2.81
N ALA A 146 45.71 -11.54 3.16
CA ALA A 146 44.83 -10.55 3.76
C ALA A 146 43.63 -10.19 2.86
N ARG A 147 43.88 -10.01 1.55
CA ARG A 147 42.83 -9.75 0.55
C ARG A 147 41.82 -10.90 0.48
N ASN A 148 42.31 -12.13 0.45
CA ASN A 148 41.46 -13.32 0.37
C ASN A 148 40.65 -13.55 1.66
N GLU A 149 41.24 -13.30 2.83
CA GLU A 149 40.53 -13.32 4.11
C GLU A 149 39.46 -12.23 4.18
N TRP A 150 39.75 -11.02 3.70
CA TRP A 150 38.79 -9.92 3.65
C TRP A 150 37.56 -10.26 2.80
N ILE A 151 37.77 -10.82 1.61
CA ILE A 151 36.67 -11.24 0.72
C ILE A 151 35.81 -12.29 1.42
N ARG A 152 36.42 -13.36 1.94
CA ARG A 152 35.70 -14.43 2.66
C ARG A 152 34.96 -13.91 3.90
N GLY A 153 35.59 -13.03 4.67
CA GLY A 153 35.01 -12.46 5.87
C GLY A 153 33.83 -11.55 5.56
N THR A 154 33.92 -10.74 4.50
CA THR A 154 32.83 -9.86 4.07
C THR A 154 31.67 -10.67 3.50
N GLU A 155 31.93 -11.67 2.66
CA GLU A 155 30.90 -12.57 2.14
C GLU A 155 30.14 -13.28 3.27
N ARG A 156 30.86 -13.76 4.29
CA ARG A 156 30.25 -14.41 5.45
C ARG A 156 29.38 -13.45 6.26
N LEU A 157 29.90 -12.25 6.58
CA LEU A 157 29.13 -11.25 7.34
C LEU A 157 27.87 -10.82 6.58
N VAL A 158 27.95 -10.67 5.25
CA VAL A 158 26.77 -10.36 4.43
C VAL A 158 25.76 -11.50 4.46
N ALA A 159 26.20 -12.75 4.31
CA ALA A 159 25.32 -13.90 4.34
C ALA A 159 24.63 -14.06 5.71
N GLU A 160 25.39 -13.99 6.80
CA GLU A 160 24.88 -14.09 8.18
C GLU A 160 23.85 -12.99 8.48
N GLU A 161 24.12 -11.75 8.06
CA GLU A 161 23.19 -10.65 8.29
C GLU A 161 21.92 -10.80 7.44
N VAL A 162 22.03 -11.21 6.17
CA VAL A 162 20.86 -11.46 5.31
C VAL A 162 20.00 -12.59 5.87
N ASP A 163 20.60 -13.69 6.32
CA ASP A 163 19.88 -14.80 6.93
C ASP A 163 19.17 -14.37 8.23
N ALA A 164 19.84 -13.58 9.08
CA ALA A 164 19.24 -13.05 10.30
C ALA A 164 18.06 -12.10 10.01
N MET A 165 18.16 -11.29 8.96
CA MET A 165 17.07 -10.40 8.53
C MET A 165 15.87 -11.20 8.01
N MET A 166 16.10 -12.22 7.19
CA MET A 166 15.04 -13.11 6.69
C MET A 166 14.30 -13.80 7.85
N ALA A 167 15.05 -14.31 8.83
CA ALA A 167 14.47 -14.92 10.03
C ALA A 167 13.62 -13.91 10.84
N ALA A 168 14.10 -12.68 11.00
CA ALA A 168 13.36 -11.63 11.70
C ALA A 168 12.07 -11.21 10.96
N GLU A 169 12.09 -11.17 9.62
CA GLU A 169 10.90 -10.92 8.81
C GLU A 169 9.88 -12.06 8.95
N GLU A 170 10.34 -13.32 8.93
CA GLU A 170 9.48 -14.50 9.14
C GLU A 170 8.83 -14.50 10.53
N GLU A 171 9.57 -14.14 11.58
CA GLU A 171 9.04 -14.01 12.94
C GLU A 171 7.98 -12.91 13.04
N LEU A 172 8.25 -11.72 12.49
CA LEU A 172 7.28 -10.62 12.47
C LEU A 172 6.00 -10.99 11.71
N GLN A 173 6.15 -11.70 10.60
CA GLN A 173 5.01 -12.14 9.80
C GLN A 173 4.17 -13.18 10.55
N GLN A 174 4.81 -14.12 11.24
CA GLN A 174 4.13 -15.08 12.12
C GLN A 174 3.42 -14.38 13.29
N GLU A 175 4.04 -13.37 13.91
CA GLU A 175 3.40 -12.57 14.96
C GLU A 175 2.16 -11.82 14.43
N GLU A 176 2.23 -11.26 13.22
CA GLU A 176 1.08 -10.60 12.59
C GLU A 176 -0.04 -11.59 12.23
N ASP A 177 0.32 -12.76 11.68
CA ASP A 177 -0.62 -13.83 11.33
C ASP A 177 -1.32 -14.37 12.59
N ASP A 178 -0.58 -14.63 13.67
CA ASP A 178 -1.12 -15.07 14.97
C ASP A 178 -2.02 -14.00 15.60
N ARG A 179 -1.61 -12.73 15.51
CA ARG A 179 -2.40 -11.59 15.99
C ARG A 179 -3.71 -11.43 15.23
N TRP A 180 -3.75 -11.79 13.95
CA TRP A 180 -4.97 -11.78 13.14
C TRP A 180 -5.81 -13.06 13.33
N ALA A 181 -5.19 -14.21 13.54
CA ALA A 181 -5.86 -15.49 13.80
C ALA A 181 -6.60 -15.52 15.16
N GLY A 182 -6.16 -14.73 16.13
CA GLY A 182 -6.81 -14.59 17.45
C GLY A 182 -8.03 -13.67 17.50
N LEU A 183 -8.37 -12.98 16.40
CA LEU A 183 -9.57 -12.15 16.35
C LEU A 183 -10.80 -13.04 16.10
N PRO A 184 -11.85 -12.99 16.95
CA PRO A 184 -13.07 -13.73 16.68
C PRO A 184 -13.63 -13.27 15.34
N ASP A 185 -13.95 -14.25 14.50
CA ASP A 185 -14.55 -14.02 13.19
C ASP A 185 -15.77 -13.10 13.35
N ALA A 186 -15.68 -11.89 12.77
CA ALA A 186 -16.77 -10.92 12.80
C ALA A 186 -17.95 -11.35 11.92
N THR A 187 -17.93 -12.56 11.35
CA THR A 187 -19.10 -13.20 10.78
C THR A 187 -19.90 -13.92 11.86
N GLY A 188 -20.67 -13.14 12.61
CA GLY A 188 -21.87 -13.63 13.27
C GLY A 188 -22.87 -14.12 12.21
N HIS A 189 -22.69 -15.33 11.71
CA HIS A 189 -23.76 -16.10 11.09
C HIS A 189 -24.56 -16.78 12.22
N GLU A 190 -25.48 -16.00 12.80
CA GLU A 190 -26.68 -16.57 13.40
C GLU A 190 -27.57 -17.10 12.27
N SER A 191 -27.66 -18.43 12.16
CA SER A 191 -28.85 -19.19 11.75
C SER A 191 -28.70 -20.64 12.17
#